data_AF-A0A1H6DWE5-F1
#
_entry.id   AF-A0A1H6DWE5-F1
#
_cell.length_a   1.000
_cell.length_b   1.000
_cell.length_c   1.000
_cell.angle_alpha   90.00
_cell.angle_beta   90.00
_cell.angle_gamma   90.00
#
_symmetry.space_group_name_H-M   'P 1'
#
loop_
_entity.id
_entity.type
_entity.pdbx_description
1 polymer ?
#
loop_
_entity_poly.entity_id
_entity_poly.type
_entity_poly.pdbx_seq_one_letter_code
_entity_poly.pdbx_strand_id
1 'polypeptide(L)'
;MAARAKETSGGLPDGLIVGIIGVLLGVTLLVWTATGISAVLAHGGWPQGVHFTRTPRAMRYLVAQPHDMAAAWPKTPRGQLSGAELFWWVFVGQIAALVAFAVWVLNAVARLRGKRPPRSRAPRRAARTAAAAKRGPEPAGDVEAFTDEGDEADPALATDADPDEADPDGGAPAGVPEPRRHAGPRASSAAGEESLDAWFRTVPRAVPPGPAGTPEPVDAPTTEFPPVPAGSAVPAGHLAPPPGPAAPLAALADGEVTRTYALFAAPRGDQAKRVVQPAVLAAAGPVVVTTADPETYHQTAGNRAKLGPVHVYDPAHLLDVPGRLRWAPHDGCDRPGTARIRAAALLAPLRTARADEAIVHDTAVTLLRCWLHAAAVDGRPFRQVQRWAAGGAAAGDAVRVLRTDRDAASGWSGELESVLHAHPERRDAAQALIRHILEPLNSVHIRDACTPAKSGGLDMESFAAERGTLYVVGERIEDPRSHLGAMPLLTALVSSVVEHGRRMAAGSPAGRLDPPLTFVLDDIAALAPVPDLPALLAEGHAAGLPTLAVLRSPEQGTARWQSPLWQQADMRLALGDATADALPPAVPDAVRIR
;
A
#
# COMPACT_ATOMS: atom_id res chain seq x y z
N MET A 1 32.08 -31.37 23.68
CA MET A 1 30.87 -30.72 24.22
C MET A 1 30.15 -30.03 23.06
N ALA A 2 29.09 -30.63 22.57
CA ALA A 2 28.28 -30.09 21.47
C ALA A 2 27.09 -29.32 22.05
N ALA A 3 26.99 -28.02 21.76
CA ALA A 3 25.81 -27.23 22.03
C ALA A 3 25.04 -27.06 20.72
N ARG A 4 23.89 -27.76 20.65
CA ARG A 4 22.94 -27.74 19.53
C ARG A 4 22.26 -26.38 19.44
N ALA A 5 22.35 -25.75 18.28
CA ALA A 5 21.53 -24.62 17.88
C ALA A 5 20.05 -25.06 17.81
N LYS A 6 19.15 -24.22 18.33
CA LYS A 6 17.70 -24.45 18.32
C LYS A 6 17.13 -23.70 17.12
N GLU A 7 16.84 -24.45 16.06
CA GLU A 7 16.03 -24.00 14.93
C GLU A 7 14.61 -23.67 15.43
N THR A 8 14.16 -22.43 15.23
CA THR A 8 12.74 -22.06 15.34
C THR A 8 12.11 -22.16 13.96
N SER A 9 11.46 -23.29 13.71
CA SER A 9 10.56 -23.52 12.58
C SER A 9 9.37 -22.57 12.64
N GLY A 10 9.08 -21.89 11.53
CA GLY A 10 7.88 -21.08 11.35
C GLY A 10 6.63 -21.96 11.25
N GLY A 11 5.90 -22.10 12.35
CA GLY A 11 4.56 -22.67 12.37
C GLY A 11 3.49 -21.56 12.31
N LEU A 12 2.30 -21.90 11.78
CA LEU A 12 1.09 -21.10 12.02
C LEU A 12 1.01 -20.76 13.52
N PRO A 13 0.65 -19.53 13.91
CA PRO A 13 0.54 -19.18 15.32
C PRO A 13 -0.40 -20.17 16.02
N ASP A 14 0.06 -20.77 17.12
CA ASP A 14 -0.68 -21.80 17.86
C ASP A 14 -2.10 -21.32 18.24
N GLY A 15 -2.27 -20.01 18.47
CA GLY A 15 -3.57 -19.40 18.71
C GLY A 15 -4.54 -19.44 17.52
N LEU A 16 -4.04 -19.35 16.29
CA LEU A 16 -4.84 -19.49 15.07
C LEU A 16 -5.24 -20.95 14.86
N ILE A 17 -4.32 -21.89 15.11
CA ILE A 17 -4.62 -23.33 15.05
C ILE A 17 -5.68 -23.68 16.10
N VAL A 18 -5.51 -23.24 17.34
CA VAL A 18 -6.48 -23.46 18.43
C VAL A 18 -7.83 -22.80 18.10
N GLY A 19 -7.83 -21.60 17.50
CA GLY A 19 -9.04 -20.92 17.05
C GLY A 19 -9.78 -21.69 15.96
N ILE A 20 -9.08 -22.14 14.93
CA ILE A 20 -9.66 -22.93 13.83
C ILE A 20 -10.19 -24.27 14.36
N ILE A 21 -9.44 -24.95 15.23
CA ILE A 21 -9.88 -26.20 15.86
C ILE A 21 -11.13 -25.95 16.71
N GLY A 22 -11.17 -24.86 17.47
CA GLY A 22 -12.33 -24.47 18.27
C GLY A 22 -13.59 -24.23 17.44
N VAL A 23 -13.46 -23.52 16.31
CA VAL A 23 -14.58 -23.27 15.38
C VAL A 23 -15.05 -24.58 14.74
N LEU A 24 -14.12 -25.43 14.27
CA LEU A 24 -14.46 -26.72 13.67
C LEU A 24 -15.17 -27.65 14.66
N LEU A 25 -14.71 -27.71 15.91
CA LEU A 25 -15.36 -28.48 16.97
C LEU A 25 -16.74 -27.91 17.32
N GLY A 26 -16.88 -26.58 17.38
CA GLY A 26 -18.15 -25.90 17.65
C GLY A 26 -19.20 -26.18 16.58
N VAL A 27 -18.83 -26.06 15.30
CA VAL A 27 -19.74 -26.38 14.18
C VAL A 27 -20.10 -27.87 14.17
N THR A 28 -19.12 -28.75 14.46
CA THR A 28 -19.37 -30.19 14.56
C THR A 28 -20.36 -30.51 15.68
N LEU A 29 -20.24 -29.85 16.84
CA LEU A 29 -21.18 -30.00 17.95
C LEU A 29 -22.58 -29.50 17.61
N LEU A 30 -22.69 -28.35 16.93
CA LEU A 30 -23.97 -27.79 16.47
C LEU A 30 -24.69 -28.71 15.49
N VAL A 31 -23.98 -29.28 14.50
CA VAL A 31 -24.60 -30.21 13.54
C VAL A 31 -25.05 -31.49 14.23
N TRP A 32 -24.27 -32.02 15.18
CA TRP A 32 -24.63 -33.22 15.94
C TRP A 32 -25.86 -33.00 16.83
N THR A 33 -25.86 -31.91 17.60
CA THR A 33 -26.98 -31.56 18.48
C THR A 33 -28.23 -31.17 17.71
N ALA A 34 -28.11 -30.47 16.57
CA ALA A 34 -29.23 -30.18 15.69
C ALA A 34 -29.87 -31.45 15.11
N THR A 35 -29.06 -32.42 14.69
CA THR A 35 -29.55 -33.72 14.19
C THR A 35 -30.33 -34.48 15.28
N GLY A 36 -29.83 -34.47 16.52
CA GLY A 36 -30.49 -35.17 17.62
C GLY A 36 -31.74 -34.47 18.14
N ILE A 37 -31.71 -33.14 18.30
CA ILE A 37 -32.85 -32.34 18.74
C ILE A 37 -33.97 -32.39 17.70
N SER A 38 -33.65 -32.28 16.40
CA SER A 38 -34.66 -32.37 15.35
C SER A 38 -35.33 -33.75 15.31
N ALA A 39 -34.57 -34.82 15.53
CA ALA A 39 -35.10 -36.18 15.62
C ALA A 39 -35.97 -36.40 16.87
N VAL A 40 -35.59 -35.84 18.04
CA VAL A 40 -36.43 -35.87 19.24
C VAL A 40 -37.74 -35.12 19.02
N LEU A 41 -37.71 -33.97 18.35
CA LEU A 41 -38.91 -33.18 18.03
C LEU A 41 -39.82 -33.88 17.02
N ALA A 42 -39.26 -34.62 16.07
CA ALA A 42 -40.04 -35.33 15.05
C ALA A 42 -40.60 -36.68 15.54
N HIS A 43 -39.82 -37.43 16.32
CA HIS A 43 -40.07 -38.85 16.60
C HIS A 43 -40.03 -39.21 18.09
N GLY A 44 -39.90 -38.23 18.97
CA GLY A 44 -40.00 -38.41 20.43
C GLY A 44 -38.80 -39.10 21.09
N GLY A 45 -37.71 -39.35 20.37
CA GLY A 45 -36.54 -40.05 20.89
C GLY A 45 -35.25 -39.71 20.16
N TRP A 46 -34.11 -39.87 20.86
CA TRP A 46 -32.80 -39.62 20.26
C TRP A 46 -32.42 -40.76 19.30
N PRO A 47 -31.96 -40.45 18.07
CA PRO A 47 -31.75 -41.43 17.01
C PRO A 47 -30.57 -42.35 17.29
N GLN A 48 -30.76 -43.66 17.09
CA GLN A 48 -29.71 -44.66 17.25
C GLN A 48 -28.84 -44.65 15.98
N GLY A 49 -27.56 -44.27 16.12
CA GLY A 49 -26.56 -44.22 15.03
C GLY A 49 -26.00 -42.83 14.71
N VAL A 50 -26.54 -41.77 15.32
CA VAL A 50 -26.00 -40.39 15.26
C VAL A 50 -24.89 -40.23 16.30
N HIS A 51 -23.68 -40.62 15.90
CA HIS A 51 -22.48 -40.50 16.74
C HIS A 51 -21.71 -39.22 16.41
N PHE A 52 -21.26 -38.52 17.45
CA PHE A 52 -20.45 -37.30 17.34
C PHE A 52 -19.24 -37.47 16.39
N THR A 53 -18.57 -38.62 16.45
CA THR A 53 -17.39 -38.94 15.62
C THR A 53 -17.66 -39.06 14.12
N ARG A 54 -18.93 -39.22 13.70
CA ARG A 54 -19.33 -39.33 12.29
C ARG A 54 -19.86 -38.02 11.71
N THR A 55 -20.06 -37.01 12.55
CA THR A 55 -20.61 -35.71 12.18
C THR A 55 -19.80 -34.96 11.12
N PRO A 56 -18.43 -34.98 11.10
CA PRO A 56 -17.68 -34.31 10.03
C PRO A 56 -17.97 -34.86 8.63
N ARG A 57 -18.22 -36.18 8.52
CA ARG A 57 -18.61 -36.80 7.25
C ARG A 57 -20.05 -36.41 6.89
N ALA A 58 -20.97 -36.44 7.84
CA ALA A 58 -22.35 -36.02 7.64
C ALA A 58 -22.45 -34.56 7.20
N MET A 59 -21.66 -33.66 7.81
CA MET A 59 -21.57 -32.25 7.44
C MET A 59 -21.14 -32.07 5.97
N ARG A 60 -20.12 -32.80 5.52
CA ARG A 60 -19.70 -32.78 4.11
C ARG A 60 -20.81 -33.21 3.15
N TYR A 61 -21.64 -34.17 3.53
CA TYR A 61 -22.80 -34.60 2.72
C TYR A 61 -23.93 -33.56 2.74
N LEU A 62 -24.25 -32.98 3.90
CA LEU A 62 -25.29 -31.95 4.03
C LEU A 62 -24.96 -30.67 3.25
N VAL A 63 -23.67 -30.35 3.07
CA VAL A 63 -23.23 -29.25 2.20
C VAL A 63 -23.50 -29.56 0.72
N ALA A 64 -23.32 -30.82 0.29
CA ALA A 64 -23.53 -31.23 -1.09
C ALA A 64 -25.00 -31.51 -1.42
N GLN A 65 -25.77 -32.01 -0.45
CA GLN A 65 -27.18 -32.39 -0.58
C GLN A 65 -27.95 -31.96 0.67
N PRO A 66 -28.35 -30.68 0.76
CA PRO A 66 -28.92 -30.10 1.99
C PRO A 66 -30.30 -30.64 2.37
N HIS A 67 -30.96 -31.35 1.45
CA HIS A 67 -32.32 -31.88 1.64
C HIS A 67 -32.36 -33.36 2.03
N ASP A 68 -31.23 -34.09 2.03
CA ASP A 68 -31.18 -35.53 2.31
C ASP A 68 -30.46 -35.86 3.62
N MET A 69 -31.22 -35.82 4.73
CA MET A 69 -30.74 -36.19 6.06
C MET A 69 -30.42 -37.69 6.18
N ALA A 70 -31.08 -38.54 5.41
CA ALA A 70 -30.87 -39.99 5.45
C ALA A 70 -29.55 -40.38 4.79
N ALA A 71 -29.16 -39.69 3.72
CA ALA A 71 -27.86 -39.86 3.08
C ALA A 71 -26.71 -39.37 3.98
N ALA A 72 -26.93 -38.32 4.78
CA ALA A 72 -25.95 -37.82 5.74
C ALA A 72 -25.68 -38.81 6.89
N TRP A 73 -26.68 -39.61 7.27
CA TRP A 73 -26.60 -40.60 8.36
C TRP A 73 -27.03 -42.01 7.90
N PRO A 74 -26.23 -42.67 7.03
CA PRO A 74 -26.63 -43.90 6.34
C PRO A 74 -26.79 -45.12 7.26
N LYS A 75 -26.29 -45.05 8.50
CA LYS A 75 -26.39 -46.12 9.50
C LYS A 75 -27.54 -45.91 10.50
N THR A 76 -28.31 -44.83 10.36
CA THR A 76 -29.48 -44.54 11.19
C THR A 76 -30.75 -44.91 10.43
N PRO A 77 -31.69 -45.66 11.04
CA PRO A 77 -32.96 -45.98 10.39
C PRO A 77 -33.69 -44.71 9.94
N ARG A 78 -34.17 -44.68 8.68
CA ARG A 78 -34.80 -43.49 8.08
C ARG A 78 -36.00 -42.98 8.88
N GLY A 79 -36.73 -43.87 9.56
CA GLY A 79 -37.85 -43.52 10.44
C GLY A 79 -37.49 -42.84 11.76
N GLN A 80 -36.20 -42.65 12.06
CA GLN A 80 -35.73 -41.95 13.27
C GLN A 80 -35.12 -40.58 12.96
N LEU A 81 -35.00 -40.19 11.69
CA LEU A 81 -34.43 -38.91 11.28
C LEU A 81 -35.56 -37.93 10.94
N SER A 82 -35.39 -36.66 11.33
CA SER A 82 -36.34 -35.61 10.96
C SER A 82 -36.27 -35.28 9.47
N GLY A 83 -37.31 -34.61 8.95
CA GLY A 83 -37.19 -33.91 7.68
C GLY A 83 -36.07 -32.87 7.71
N ALA A 84 -35.47 -32.59 6.55
CA ALA A 84 -34.35 -31.65 6.41
C ALA A 84 -34.71 -30.23 6.88
N GLU A 85 -35.96 -29.81 6.67
CA GLU A 85 -36.44 -28.50 7.09
C GLU A 85 -36.39 -28.29 8.61
N LEU A 86 -36.87 -29.27 9.37
CA LEU A 86 -36.85 -29.21 10.84
C LEU A 86 -35.41 -29.19 11.38
N PHE A 87 -34.51 -29.92 10.74
CA PHE A 87 -33.08 -29.87 11.08
C PHE A 87 -32.49 -28.48 10.88
N TRP A 88 -32.75 -27.84 9.74
CA TRP A 88 -32.22 -26.51 9.46
C TRP A 88 -32.80 -25.44 10.38
N TRP A 89 -34.09 -25.52 10.73
CA TRP A 89 -34.70 -24.63 11.73
C TRP A 89 -34.05 -24.77 13.10
N VAL A 90 -33.81 -26.01 13.55
CA VAL A 90 -33.13 -26.28 14.82
C VAL A 90 -31.67 -25.81 14.79
N PHE A 91 -30.95 -26.01 13.68
CA PHE A 91 -29.57 -25.57 13.52
C PHE A 91 -29.43 -24.04 13.55
N VAL A 92 -30.26 -23.32 12.79
CA VAL A 92 -30.28 -21.84 12.78
C VAL A 92 -30.71 -21.30 14.14
N GLY A 93 -31.70 -21.94 14.78
CA GLY A 93 -32.14 -21.57 16.13
C GLY A 93 -31.03 -21.66 17.18
N GLN A 94 -30.18 -22.70 17.12
CA GLN A 94 -29.05 -22.84 18.03
C GLN A 94 -27.97 -21.76 17.80
N ILE A 95 -27.69 -21.41 16.55
CA ILE A 95 -26.75 -20.31 16.22
C ILE A 95 -27.29 -18.98 16.76
N ALA A 96 -28.57 -18.69 16.53
CA ALA A 96 -29.21 -17.48 17.04
C ALA A 96 -29.16 -17.41 18.58
N ALA A 97 -29.40 -18.52 19.26
CA ALA A 97 -29.30 -18.60 20.72
C ALA A 97 -27.87 -18.38 21.23
N LEU A 98 -26.85 -18.94 20.56
CA LEU A 98 -25.44 -18.71 20.91
C LEU A 98 -25.03 -17.25 20.71
N VAL A 99 -25.46 -16.62 19.62
CA VAL A 99 -25.18 -15.21 19.35
C VAL A 99 -25.87 -14.33 20.41
N ALA A 100 -27.14 -14.60 20.72
CA ALA A 100 -27.86 -13.88 21.76
C ALA A 100 -27.20 -14.03 23.13
N PHE A 101 -26.74 -15.24 23.48
CA PHE A 101 -25.99 -15.51 24.71
C PHE A 101 -24.66 -14.77 24.74
N ALA A 102 -23.90 -14.76 23.65
CA ALA A 102 -22.64 -14.02 23.55
C ALA A 102 -22.85 -12.51 23.74
N VAL A 103 -23.86 -11.93 23.08
CA VAL A 103 -24.25 -10.52 23.24
C VAL A 103 -24.69 -10.23 24.67
N TRP A 104 -25.45 -11.13 25.30
CA TRP A 104 -25.87 -11.00 26.69
C TRP A 104 -24.67 -11.02 27.65
N VAL A 105 -23.71 -11.93 27.47
CA VAL A 105 -22.47 -11.98 28.26
C VAL A 105 -21.64 -10.71 28.08
N LEU A 106 -21.46 -10.25 26.85
CA LEU A 106 -20.75 -9.00 26.55
C LEU A 106 -21.40 -7.80 27.25
N ASN A 107 -22.73 -7.71 27.20
CA ASN A 107 -23.50 -6.68 27.89
C ASN A 107 -23.43 -6.80 29.42
N ALA A 108 -23.45 -8.02 29.97
CA ALA A 108 -23.31 -8.26 31.40
C ALA A 108 -21.91 -7.87 31.91
N VAL A 109 -20.86 -8.23 31.16
CA VAL A 109 -19.46 -7.85 31.47
C VAL A 109 -19.26 -6.34 31.35
N ALA A 110 -19.84 -5.70 30.34
CA ALA A 110 -19.82 -4.23 30.21
C ALA A 110 -20.50 -3.54 31.40
N ARG A 111 -21.66 -4.06 31.86
CA ARG A 111 -22.36 -3.56 33.05
C ARG A 111 -21.58 -3.77 34.35
N LEU A 112 -20.84 -4.87 34.48
CA LEU A 112 -19.98 -5.14 35.64
C LEU A 112 -18.71 -4.28 35.64
N ARG A 113 -18.15 -3.97 34.47
CA ARG A 113 -16.99 -3.05 34.31
C ARG A 113 -17.38 -1.57 34.46
N GLY A 114 -18.65 -1.23 34.25
CA GLY A 114 -19.21 0.11 34.47
C GLY A 114 -19.41 0.50 35.94
N LYS A 115 -19.28 -0.43 36.90
CA LYS A 115 -19.27 -0.17 38.34
C LYS A 115 -17.84 -0.10 38.90
N ARG A 116 -16.97 0.74 38.32
CA ARG A 116 -15.79 1.23 39.04
C ARG A 116 -16.18 2.55 39.71
N PRO A 117 -16.12 2.66 41.05
CA PRO A 117 -16.40 3.93 41.72
C PRO A 117 -15.36 4.97 41.24
N PRO A 118 -15.79 6.23 41.00
CA PRO A 118 -14.90 7.27 40.54
C PRO A 118 -13.84 7.54 41.62
N ARG A 119 -12.56 7.49 41.23
CA ARG A 119 -11.45 8.04 42.03
C ARG A 119 -11.71 9.54 42.18
N SER A 120 -12.07 9.95 43.38
CA SER A 120 -12.26 11.36 43.73
C SER A 120 -10.93 12.10 43.58
N ARG A 121 -10.94 13.15 42.76
CA ARG A 121 -9.95 14.22 42.78
C ARG A 121 -10.23 15.04 44.04
N ALA A 122 -9.37 14.92 45.04
CA ALA A 122 -9.44 15.71 46.26
C ALA A 122 -9.22 17.21 45.97
N PRO A 123 -10.10 18.13 46.44
CA PRO A 123 -9.78 19.54 46.48
C PRO A 123 -8.91 19.85 47.71
N ARG A 124 -7.76 20.50 47.48
CA ARG A 124 -6.88 21.12 48.49
C ARG A 124 -7.65 22.22 49.25
N ARG A 125 -8.45 21.86 50.24
CA ARG A 125 -8.93 22.81 51.26
C ARG A 125 -9.30 22.21 52.62
N ALA A 126 -9.04 20.92 52.86
CA ALA A 126 -9.31 20.23 54.12
C ALA A 126 -8.04 19.75 54.88
N ALA A 127 -6.88 20.36 54.60
CA ALA A 127 -5.62 20.07 55.30
C ALA A 127 -5.15 21.22 56.22
N ARG A 128 -5.93 22.31 56.36
CA ARG A 128 -5.65 23.41 57.32
C ARG A 128 -6.59 23.42 58.54
N THR A 129 -7.58 22.54 58.60
CA THR A 129 -8.58 22.50 59.69
C THR A 129 -8.46 21.27 60.61
N ALA A 130 -7.65 20.27 60.26
CA ALA A 130 -7.39 19.09 61.11
C ALA A 130 -6.15 19.22 62.02
N ALA A 131 -5.39 20.31 61.91
CA ALA A 131 -4.20 20.58 62.75
C ALA A 131 -4.47 21.54 63.92
N ALA A 132 -5.71 22.02 64.09
CA ALA A 132 -6.09 22.96 65.16
C ALA A 132 -6.95 22.32 66.28
N ALA A 133 -7.32 21.04 66.17
CA ALA A 133 -8.19 20.34 67.14
C ALA A 133 -7.41 19.51 68.18
N LYS A 134 -6.29 20.04 68.69
CA LYS A 134 -5.62 19.54 69.91
C LYS A 134 -5.19 20.73 70.78
N ARG A 135 -6.14 21.27 71.55
CA ARG A 135 -5.97 21.99 72.82
C ARG A 135 -7.36 22.45 73.31
N GLY A 136 -7.86 21.89 74.41
CA GLY A 136 -8.90 22.53 75.24
C GLY A 136 -8.28 23.64 76.12
N PRO A 137 -9.01 24.31 77.05
CA PRO A 137 -10.32 23.96 77.65
C PRO A 137 -11.36 25.12 77.83
N GLU A 138 -12.59 24.74 78.21
CA GLU A 138 -13.57 25.35 79.16
C GLU A 138 -14.29 26.74 78.94
N PRO A 139 -15.45 26.97 79.62
CA PRO A 139 -16.65 27.63 79.04
C PRO A 139 -17.15 28.90 79.77
N ALA A 140 -18.09 29.64 79.14
CA ALA A 140 -19.19 30.42 79.74
C ALA A 140 -20.00 31.04 78.58
N GLY A 141 -21.31 30.75 78.43
CA GLY A 141 -22.44 31.60 78.87
C GLY A 141 -22.77 32.62 77.75
N ASP A 142 -23.99 32.88 77.28
CA ASP A 142 -25.37 32.57 77.61
C ASP A 142 -26.16 32.71 76.27
N VAL A 143 -27.17 31.88 75.94
CA VAL A 143 -28.62 32.18 76.04
C VAL A 143 -28.94 33.57 75.42
N GLU A 144 -29.72 33.73 74.33
CA GLU A 144 -31.11 33.31 74.18
C GLU A 144 -31.66 33.68 72.76
N ALA A 145 -32.69 32.91 72.37
CA ALA A 145 -33.90 33.29 71.59
C ALA A 145 -33.77 33.74 70.11
N PHE A 146 -34.37 32.99 69.16
CA PHE A 146 -35.79 33.04 68.76
C PHE A 146 -36.16 34.44 68.24
N THR A 147 -36.75 34.70 67.08
CA THR A 147 -37.42 33.94 66.00
C THR A 147 -37.65 35.01 64.93
N ASP A 148 -37.77 34.64 63.66
CA ASP A 148 -39.08 34.61 62.99
C ASP A 148 -38.88 34.50 61.46
N GLU A 149 -39.71 33.65 60.89
CA GLU A 149 -40.01 33.55 59.47
C GLU A 149 -40.60 34.90 59.03
N GLY A 150 -40.24 35.49 57.91
CA GLY A 150 -40.42 35.00 56.57
C GLY A 150 -41.14 36.12 55.82
N ASP A 151 -40.68 36.50 54.63
CA ASP A 151 -41.61 37.06 53.65
C ASP A 151 -41.07 36.96 52.24
N GLU A 152 -42.03 36.69 51.37
CA GLU A 152 -41.95 36.27 49.99
C GLU A 152 -42.13 37.47 49.05
N ALA A 153 -41.70 37.30 47.80
CA ALA A 153 -42.08 38.05 46.60
C ALA A 153 -41.39 39.40 46.28
N ASP A 154 -40.47 39.35 45.30
CA ASP A 154 -40.52 39.92 43.92
C ASP A 154 -41.38 41.18 43.64
N PRO A 155 -41.22 41.92 42.49
CA PRO A 155 -40.17 41.90 41.46
C PRO A 155 -39.78 43.30 40.85
N ALA A 156 -38.69 43.29 40.07
CA ALA A 156 -38.46 43.98 38.77
C ALA A 156 -38.41 45.52 38.58
N LEU A 157 -37.59 45.86 37.55
CA LEU A 157 -37.52 47.09 36.70
C LEU A 157 -36.60 48.21 37.24
N ALA A 158 -35.75 48.91 36.46
CA ALA A 158 -35.38 48.87 35.03
C ALA A 158 -34.11 49.73 34.81
N THR A 159 -33.43 49.48 33.69
CA THR A 159 -32.73 50.41 32.75
C THR A 159 -32.01 51.67 33.26
N ASP A 160 -30.75 51.87 32.85
CA ASP A 160 -30.41 52.88 31.81
C ASP A 160 -28.90 52.91 31.46
N ALA A 161 -28.62 53.49 30.29
CA ALA A 161 -27.38 53.49 29.54
C ALA A 161 -26.42 54.68 29.85
N ASP A 162 -25.16 54.51 29.40
CA ASP A 162 -23.98 55.41 29.19
C ASP A 162 -24.23 56.92 28.93
N PRO A 163 -23.25 57.90 29.01
CA PRO A 163 -21.80 57.80 28.66
C PRO A 163 -20.77 58.74 29.42
N ASP A 164 -19.47 58.66 29.03
CA ASP A 164 -18.35 59.66 29.06
C ASP A 164 -17.94 60.37 30.39
N GLU A 165 -16.69 60.73 30.74
CA GLU A 165 -15.40 60.95 30.06
C GLU A 165 -14.26 61.11 31.14
N ALA A 166 -13.00 61.07 30.69
CA ALA A 166 -11.77 61.70 31.25
C ALA A 166 -10.75 60.90 32.11
N ASP A 167 -9.63 60.61 31.44
CA ASP A 167 -8.22 60.33 31.86
C ASP A 167 -7.54 61.61 32.47
N PRO A 168 -6.26 61.68 32.96
CA PRO A 168 -5.13 60.75 32.76
C PRO A 168 -4.18 60.48 33.97
N ASP A 169 -3.39 59.39 33.89
CA ASP A 169 -1.91 59.44 34.02
C ASP A 169 -1.19 58.07 33.90
N GLY A 170 -0.22 58.00 32.98
CA GLY A 170 1.13 57.45 33.22
C GLY A 170 1.44 55.96 33.02
N GLY A 171 2.19 55.62 31.94
CA GLY A 171 3.23 54.56 31.97
C GLY A 171 3.22 53.52 30.83
N ALA A 172 4.12 53.69 29.86
CA ALA A 172 4.31 52.83 28.67
C ALA A 172 5.01 51.46 28.94
N PRO A 173 4.84 50.44 28.06
CA PRO A 173 5.32 49.07 28.29
C PRO A 173 6.67 48.72 27.61
N ALA A 174 7.43 47.82 28.26
CA ALA A 174 8.72 47.30 27.83
C ALA A 174 8.61 46.04 26.94
N GLY A 175 9.53 45.94 25.98
CA GLY A 175 9.57 44.92 24.92
C GLY A 175 10.23 43.58 25.25
N VAL A 176 10.08 42.69 24.27
CA VAL A 176 10.51 41.29 24.13
C VAL A 176 12.03 41.09 24.31
N PRO A 177 12.50 39.99 24.94
CA PRO A 177 13.89 39.56 24.85
C PRO A 177 14.11 38.28 24.00
N GLU A 178 15.12 38.35 23.12
CA GLU A 178 15.73 37.25 22.35
C GLU A 178 16.37 36.15 23.23
N PRO A 179 16.50 34.91 22.71
CA PRO A 179 17.29 33.86 23.36
C PRO A 179 18.79 33.97 23.05
N ARG A 180 19.59 34.18 24.11
CA ARG A 180 21.06 34.15 24.11
C ARG A 180 21.61 32.71 24.05
N ARG A 181 22.70 32.57 23.30
CA ARG A 181 23.55 31.39 23.14
C ARG A 181 24.28 31.07 24.45
N HIS A 182 24.32 29.79 24.84
CA HIS A 182 25.22 29.29 25.88
C HIS A 182 26.32 28.39 25.30
N ALA A 183 27.53 28.67 25.75
CA ALA A 183 28.79 28.02 25.43
C ALA A 183 28.88 26.60 25.98
N GLY A 184 29.61 25.72 25.27
CA GLY A 184 29.86 24.34 25.68
C GLY A 184 30.95 24.18 26.75
N PRO A 185 31.13 22.97 27.30
CA PRO A 185 32.28 22.62 28.13
C PRO A 185 33.43 22.01 27.30
N ARG A 186 34.66 22.35 27.69
CA ARG A 186 35.93 21.89 27.12
C ARG A 186 36.73 21.16 28.21
N ALA A 187 37.19 19.93 27.93
CA ALA A 187 38.34 19.25 28.56
C ALA A 187 38.70 18.05 27.65
N SER A 188 39.85 18.08 26.94
CA SER A 188 41.15 17.45 27.31
C SER A 188 41.10 15.92 27.20
N SER A 189 41.93 15.17 26.44
CA SER A 189 43.25 15.39 25.84
C SER A 189 43.63 14.25 24.88
N ALA A 190 44.43 14.59 23.86
CA ALA A 190 45.57 13.86 23.27
C ALA A 190 45.39 12.66 22.29
N ALA A 191 45.88 12.92 21.05
CA ALA A 191 46.81 12.12 20.22
C ALA A 191 46.27 11.46 18.92
N GLY A 192 46.90 11.84 17.78
CA GLY A 192 46.82 11.25 16.41
C GLY A 192 46.00 12.09 15.42
N GLU A 193 46.58 13.03 14.64
CA GLU A 193 47.12 12.84 13.27
C GLU A 193 46.04 12.26 12.31
N GLU A 194 45.60 12.83 11.19
CA GLU A 194 46.10 13.83 10.24
C GLU A 194 44.91 14.54 9.53
N SER A 195 45.21 15.70 8.95
CA SER A 195 44.31 16.76 8.49
C SER A 195 43.36 16.43 7.32
N LEU A 196 42.06 16.62 7.55
CA LEU A 196 40.96 16.64 6.57
C LEU A 196 40.90 17.93 5.70
N ASP A 197 41.88 18.84 5.81
CA ASP A 197 41.92 20.11 5.05
C ASP A 197 42.63 20.01 3.68
N ALA A 198 43.07 18.82 3.27
CA ALA A 198 43.75 18.60 1.99
C ALA A 198 42.80 18.23 0.83
N TRP A 199 41.53 17.90 1.08
CA TRP A 199 40.62 17.36 0.05
C TRP A 199 39.89 18.42 -0.80
N PHE A 200 39.75 19.67 -0.32
CA PHE A 200 38.91 20.69 -1.00
C PHE A 200 39.66 21.69 -1.90
N ARG A 201 40.76 21.28 -2.57
CA ARG A 201 41.53 22.17 -3.46
C ARG A 201 41.51 21.89 -4.97
N THR A 202 40.54 21.12 -5.49
CA THR A 202 40.38 21.00 -6.96
C THR A 202 38.92 21.04 -7.39
N VAL A 203 38.33 22.23 -7.40
CA VAL A 203 37.13 22.53 -8.20
C VAL A 203 37.37 23.85 -8.94
N PRO A 204 37.42 23.88 -10.29
CA PRO A 204 37.53 25.14 -11.02
C PRO A 204 36.26 25.98 -10.86
N ARG A 205 36.41 27.22 -10.38
CA ARG A 205 35.33 28.21 -10.34
C ARG A 205 35.06 28.74 -11.76
N ALA A 206 33.80 28.72 -12.18
CA ALA A 206 33.32 29.36 -13.39
C ALA A 206 33.50 30.89 -13.31
N VAL A 207 33.99 31.49 -14.40
CA VAL A 207 34.22 32.93 -14.57
C VAL A 207 32.94 33.59 -15.12
N PRO A 208 32.48 34.73 -14.57
CA PRO A 208 31.31 35.44 -15.08
C PRO A 208 31.61 36.20 -16.40
N PRO A 209 30.63 36.38 -17.31
CA PRO A 209 30.85 37.04 -18.58
C PRO A 209 30.95 38.57 -18.43
N GLY A 210 32.01 39.16 -18.99
CA GLY A 210 32.19 40.62 -19.18
C GLY A 210 31.89 41.05 -20.63
N PRO A 211 31.78 42.37 -20.91
CA PRO A 211 30.89 42.90 -21.93
C PRO A 211 31.40 42.78 -23.37
N ALA A 212 30.43 42.77 -24.29
CA ALA A 212 30.58 42.62 -25.74
C ALA A 212 31.49 43.68 -26.37
N GLY A 213 32.52 43.20 -27.07
CA GLY A 213 33.25 43.95 -28.09
C GLY A 213 33.04 43.26 -29.44
N THR A 214 32.66 44.03 -30.46
CA THR A 214 32.42 43.61 -31.84
C THR A 214 33.74 43.28 -32.54
N PRO A 215 33.84 42.15 -33.27
CA PRO A 215 34.78 42.05 -34.38
C PRO A 215 34.10 41.65 -35.70
N GLU A 216 34.75 42.09 -36.77
CA GLU A 216 34.42 42.09 -38.21
C GLU A 216 34.00 40.75 -38.86
N PRO A 217 33.34 40.82 -40.04
CA PRO A 217 32.85 39.65 -40.76
C PRO A 217 34.00 38.88 -41.42
N VAL A 218 34.06 37.57 -41.16
CA VAL A 218 34.94 36.63 -41.86
C VAL A 218 34.08 35.71 -42.74
N ASP A 219 34.44 35.66 -44.02
CA ASP A 219 33.76 34.96 -45.11
C ASP A 219 33.57 33.45 -44.84
N ALA A 220 32.37 32.96 -45.10
CA ALA A 220 32.02 31.55 -45.03
C ALA A 220 32.46 30.81 -46.32
N PRO A 221 33.06 29.61 -46.24
CA PRO A 221 33.30 28.80 -47.42
C PRO A 221 31.97 28.30 -47.99
N THR A 222 31.68 28.73 -49.22
CA THR A 222 30.55 28.28 -50.01
C THR A 222 30.92 26.97 -50.70
N THR A 223 30.27 25.87 -50.31
CA THR A 223 30.31 24.63 -51.10
C THR A 223 29.14 24.68 -52.07
N GLU A 224 29.41 25.02 -53.33
CA GLU A 224 28.43 24.93 -54.43
C GLU A 224 28.09 23.46 -54.70
N PHE A 225 26.80 23.13 -54.65
CA PHE A 225 26.28 21.87 -55.17
C PHE A 225 25.97 22.00 -56.67
N PRO A 226 26.37 21.03 -57.52
CA PRO A 226 26.10 21.09 -58.94
C PRO A 226 24.59 20.94 -59.26
N PRO A 227 24.11 21.48 -60.39
CA PRO A 227 22.69 21.48 -60.73
C PRO A 227 22.20 20.06 -61.09
N VAL A 228 21.03 19.72 -60.57
CA VAL A 228 20.31 18.46 -60.81
C VAL A 228 19.84 18.42 -62.27
N PRO A 229 20.15 17.36 -63.06
CA PRO A 229 19.54 17.17 -64.37
C PRO A 229 18.07 16.79 -64.20
N ALA A 230 17.18 17.55 -64.84
CA ALA A 230 15.81 17.13 -65.03
C ALA A 230 15.77 15.92 -65.97
N GLY A 231 15.13 14.84 -65.52
CA GLY A 231 14.75 13.71 -66.37
C GLY A 231 15.65 12.48 -66.27
N SER A 232 15.39 11.66 -65.26
CA SER A 232 15.38 10.20 -65.42
C SER A 232 14.60 9.59 -64.26
N ALA A 233 13.66 8.74 -64.61
CA ALA A 233 12.76 8.05 -63.69
C ALA A 233 13.56 7.39 -62.56
N VAL A 234 13.16 7.67 -61.32
CA VAL A 234 13.64 6.97 -60.12
C VAL A 234 13.30 5.49 -60.30
N PRO A 235 14.28 4.56 -60.39
CA PRO A 235 13.97 3.16 -60.21
C PRO A 235 13.50 3.03 -58.77
N ALA A 236 12.33 2.42 -58.57
CA ALA A 236 11.77 2.11 -57.27
C ALA A 236 12.85 1.43 -56.40
N GLY A 237 13.51 2.25 -55.56
CA GLY A 237 14.52 1.80 -54.63
C GLY A 237 13.83 0.84 -53.68
N HIS A 238 14.39 -0.36 -53.56
CA HIS A 238 13.99 -1.40 -52.63
C HIS A 238 13.48 -0.77 -51.33
N LEU A 239 12.17 -0.89 -51.09
CA LEU A 239 11.71 -0.97 -49.71
C LEU A 239 12.61 -2.00 -49.05
N ALA A 240 13.32 -1.61 -47.99
CA ALA A 240 13.82 -2.58 -47.05
C ALA A 240 12.64 -3.54 -46.80
N PRO A 241 12.79 -4.85 -47.04
CA PRO A 241 11.70 -5.77 -46.84
C PRO A 241 11.20 -5.54 -45.41
N PRO A 242 9.87 -5.55 -45.16
CA PRO A 242 9.37 -5.56 -43.80
C PRO A 242 10.15 -6.63 -43.05
N PRO A 243 10.61 -6.38 -41.80
CA PRO A 243 11.39 -7.37 -41.09
C PRO A 243 10.61 -8.68 -41.17
N GLY A 244 11.15 -9.63 -41.93
CA GLY A 244 10.59 -10.98 -42.00
C GLY A 244 10.57 -11.52 -40.58
N PRO A 245 9.76 -12.56 -40.29
CA PRO A 245 9.77 -13.18 -38.98
C PRO A 245 11.21 -13.63 -38.68
N ALA A 246 11.93 -12.83 -37.90
CA ALA A 246 13.23 -13.19 -37.38
C ALA A 246 13.03 -14.52 -36.67
N ALA A 247 13.85 -15.51 -37.02
CA ALA A 247 13.71 -16.87 -36.50
C ALA A 247 13.44 -16.81 -34.98
N PRO A 248 12.34 -17.40 -34.48
CA PRO A 248 11.94 -17.31 -33.08
C PRO A 248 13.05 -17.75 -32.10
N LEU A 249 14.02 -18.54 -32.58
CA LEU A 249 15.11 -19.13 -31.80
C LEU A 249 16.13 -18.16 -31.20
N ALA A 250 16.15 -16.87 -31.56
CA ALA A 250 17.13 -15.91 -31.03
C ALA A 250 16.57 -14.99 -29.90
N ALA A 251 15.29 -15.12 -29.55
CA ALA A 251 14.68 -14.27 -28.53
C ALA A 251 15.39 -14.46 -27.16
N LEU A 252 15.98 -13.38 -26.63
CA LEU A 252 16.76 -13.37 -25.38
C LEU A 252 18.02 -14.25 -25.37
N ALA A 253 18.53 -14.70 -26.53
CA ALA A 253 19.73 -15.55 -26.59
C ALA A 253 20.97 -14.87 -25.98
N ASP A 254 21.11 -13.56 -26.19
CA ASP A 254 22.18 -12.73 -25.60
C ASP A 254 21.74 -12.09 -24.26
N GLY A 255 20.58 -12.47 -23.74
CA GLY A 255 19.95 -11.89 -22.54
C GLY A 255 19.31 -10.51 -22.78
N GLU A 256 19.64 -9.79 -23.84
CA GLU A 256 19.17 -8.42 -24.03
C GLU A 256 17.65 -8.32 -24.27
N VAL A 257 16.98 -7.52 -23.44
CA VAL A 257 15.55 -7.23 -23.57
C VAL A 257 15.39 -6.01 -24.49
N THR A 258 15.22 -6.25 -25.79
CA THR A 258 15.07 -5.18 -26.79
C THR A 258 13.62 -4.87 -27.13
N ARG A 259 12.71 -5.83 -26.94
CA ARG A 259 11.27 -5.77 -27.21
C ARG A 259 10.43 -5.95 -25.94
N THR A 260 9.12 -6.10 -26.10
CA THR A 260 8.25 -6.54 -25.02
C THR A 260 7.98 -8.05 -25.09
N TYR A 261 8.07 -8.72 -23.95
CA TYR A 261 7.97 -10.17 -23.83
C TYR A 261 6.99 -10.54 -22.71
N ALA A 262 6.09 -11.47 -22.99
CA ALA A 262 5.35 -12.21 -21.98
C ALA A 262 5.98 -13.60 -21.84
N LEU A 263 6.72 -13.82 -20.75
CA LEU A 263 7.35 -15.09 -20.43
C LEU A 263 6.50 -15.88 -19.45
N PHE A 264 6.12 -17.10 -19.82
CA PHE A 264 5.51 -18.07 -18.93
C PHE A 264 6.58 -19.01 -18.37
N ALA A 265 6.68 -19.09 -17.05
CA ALA A 265 7.63 -19.95 -16.35
C ALA A 265 6.97 -20.64 -15.15
N ALA A 266 7.28 -21.92 -14.97
CA ALA A 266 6.76 -22.67 -13.82
C ALA A 266 7.22 -22.06 -12.48
N PRO A 267 6.38 -22.08 -11.43
CA PRO A 267 6.78 -21.62 -10.11
C PRO A 267 8.01 -22.38 -9.58
N ARG A 268 8.93 -21.65 -8.93
CA ARG A 268 10.18 -22.20 -8.36
C ARG A 268 11.07 -22.92 -9.38
N GLY A 269 10.94 -22.57 -10.66
CA GLY A 269 11.84 -23.01 -11.71
C GLY A 269 13.20 -22.31 -11.65
N ASP A 270 13.97 -22.50 -12.71
CA ASP A 270 15.29 -21.89 -12.92
C ASP A 270 15.21 -20.58 -13.73
N GLN A 271 14.02 -19.98 -13.88
CA GLN A 271 13.80 -18.78 -14.70
C GLN A 271 14.66 -17.59 -14.24
N ALA A 272 14.91 -17.50 -12.93
CA ALA A 272 15.78 -16.48 -12.37
C ALA A 272 17.18 -16.55 -12.99
N LYS A 273 17.81 -17.74 -12.96
CA LYS A 273 19.18 -17.95 -13.46
C LYS A 273 19.27 -17.92 -14.97
N ARG A 274 18.26 -18.46 -15.67
CA ARG A 274 18.32 -18.67 -17.13
C ARG A 274 17.85 -17.48 -17.94
N VAL A 275 17.00 -16.62 -17.38
CA VAL A 275 16.40 -15.52 -18.13
C VAL A 275 16.52 -14.19 -17.38
N VAL A 276 16.04 -14.12 -16.14
CA VAL A 276 15.96 -12.85 -15.39
C VAL A 276 17.37 -12.27 -15.14
N GLN A 277 18.29 -13.05 -14.57
CA GLN A 277 19.65 -12.59 -14.26
C GLN A 277 20.43 -12.18 -15.51
N PRO A 278 20.47 -12.99 -16.60
CA PRO A 278 21.06 -12.55 -17.87
C PRO A 278 20.42 -11.27 -18.41
N ALA A 279 19.09 -11.12 -18.34
CA ALA A 279 18.39 -9.93 -18.79
C ALA A 279 18.77 -8.66 -18.03
N VAL A 280 18.94 -8.77 -16.70
CA VAL A 280 19.43 -7.66 -15.88
C VAL A 280 20.87 -7.28 -16.27
N LEU A 281 21.74 -8.27 -16.45
CA LEU A 281 23.14 -8.04 -16.79
C LEU A 281 23.34 -7.47 -18.20
N ALA A 282 22.50 -7.89 -19.15
CA ALA A 282 22.56 -7.45 -20.55
C ALA A 282 21.93 -6.07 -20.80
N ALA A 283 21.18 -5.51 -19.84
CA ALA A 283 20.51 -4.22 -20.02
C ALA A 283 21.51 -3.09 -20.31
N ALA A 284 21.42 -2.48 -21.50
CA ALA A 284 22.32 -1.42 -21.92
C ALA A 284 22.15 -0.12 -21.09
N GLY A 285 20.92 0.21 -20.72
CA GLY A 285 20.57 1.43 -20.01
C GLY A 285 20.21 1.23 -18.54
N PRO A 286 19.42 2.14 -17.96
CA PRO A 286 18.82 1.93 -16.65
C PRO A 286 17.87 0.72 -16.66
N VAL A 287 17.76 0.02 -15.53
CA VAL A 287 16.93 -1.19 -15.41
C VAL A 287 16.13 -1.22 -14.11
N VAL A 288 14.85 -1.58 -14.22
CA VAL A 288 13.96 -1.86 -13.09
C VAL A 288 13.75 -3.36 -13.00
N VAL A 289 13.99 -3.92 -11.82
CA VAL A 289 13.88 -5.35 -11.56
C VAL A 289 12.86 -5.57 -10.46
N THR A 290 11.74 -6.24 -10.72
CA THR A 290 10.95 -6.83 -9.63
C THR A 290 11.48 -8.22 -9.35
N THR A 291 11.63 -8.60 -8.09
CA THR A 291 12.03 -9.98 -7.76
C THR A 291 11.60 -10.39 -6.35
N ALA A 292 11.18 -11.64 -6.22
CA ALA A 292 10.98 -12.31 -4.94
C ALA A 292 12.16 -13.25 -4.59
N ASP A 293 13.19 -13.31 -5.44
CA ASP A 293 14.35 -14.16 -5.30
C ASP A 293 15.58 -13.33 -4.92
N PRO A 294 16.06 -13.40 -3.66
CA PRO A 294 17.26 -12.70 -3.21
C PRO A 294 18.50 -12.99 -4.06
N GLU A 295 18.57 -14.17 -4.68
CA GLU A 295 19.70 -14.56 -5.50
C GLU A 295 19.83 -13.69 -6.75
N THR A 296 18.71 -13.21 -7.30
CA THR A 296 18.73 -12.29 -8.44
C THR A 296 19.51 -11.02 -8.10
N TYR A 297 19.29 -10.44 -6.91
CA TYR A 297 20.05 -9.28 -6.45
C TYR A 297 21.53 -9.63 -6.24
N HIS A 298 21.84 -10.69 -5.48
CA HIS A 298 23.24 -11.04 -5.16
C HIS A 298 24.08 -11.34 -6.40
N GLN A 299 23.49 -11.99 -7.41
CA GLN A 299 24.22 -12.37 -8.63
C GLN A 299 24.43 -11.20 -9.61
N THR A 300 23.61 -10.15 -9.56
CA THR A 300 23.60 -9.11 -10.60
C THR A 300 23.99 -7.71 -10.10
N ALA A 301 23.74 -7.38 -8.82
CA ALA A 301 23.99 -6.05 -8.27
C ALA A 301 25.46 -5.61 -8.39
N GLY A 302 26.41 -6.51 -8.11
CA GLY A 302 27.84 -6.17 -8.19
C GLY A 302 28.32 -5.82 -9.60
N ASN A 303 27.74 -6.42 -10.65
CA ASN A 303 28.05 -6.04 -12.03
C ASN A 303 27.32 -4.76 -12.44
N ARG A 304 26.06 -4.60 -12.04
CA ARG A 304 25.29 -3.36 -12.29
C ARG A 304 25.90 -2.13 -11.61
N ALA A 305 26.47 -2.29 -10.42
CA ALA A 305 27.17 -1.22 -9.70
C ALA A 305 28.41 -0.68 -10.44
N LYS A 306 28.97 -1.44 -11.40
CA LYS A 306 30.06 -0.96 -12.27
C LYS A 306 29.56 -0.02 -13.37
N LEU A 307 28.26 -0.03 -13.67
CA LEU A 307 27.65 0.74 -14.75
C LEU A 307 26.92 1.99 -14.25
N GLY A 308 26.34 1.92 -13.04
CA GLY A 308 25.53 3.00 -12.47
C GLY A 308 25.11 2.73 -11.02
N PRO A 309 24.41 3.67 -10.38
CA PRO A 309 23.93 3.51 -9.01
C PRO A 309 22.94 2.34 -8.89
N VAL A 310 23.06 1.57 -7.81
CA VAL A 310 22.14 0.46 -7.50
C VAL A 310 21.28 0.84 -6.31
N HIS A 311 19.98 0.94 -6.54
CA HIS A 311 18.97 1.20 -5.51
C HIS A 311 18.17 -0.06 -5.21
N VAL A 312 17.83 -0.25 -3.94
CA VAL A 312 17.02 -1.38 -3.46
C VAL A 312 15.83 -0.83 -2.69
N TYR A 313 14.63 -0.97 -3.25
CA TYR A 313 13.38 -0.78 -2.53
C TYR A 313 12.89 -2.13 -2.01
N ASP A 314 13.09 -2.34 -0.72
CA ASP A 314 12.72 -3.57 -0.02
C ASP A 314 12.07 -3.20 1.32
N PRO A 315 10.80 -2.75 1.28
CA PRO A 315 10.09 -2.28 2.46
C PRO A 315 9.87 -3.39 3.49
N ALA A 316 9.92 -4.67 3.10
CA ALA A 316 9.72 -5.84 3.98
C ALA A 316 11.04 -6.41 4.56
N HIS A 317 12.19 -5.84 4.20
CA HIS A 317 13.52 -6.26 4.65
C HIS A 317 13.85 -7.73 4.33
N LEU A 318 13.58 -8.16 3.09
CA LEU A 318 13.84 -9.50 2.60
C LEU A 318 15.31 -9.77 2.23
N LEU A 319 16.08 -8.73 1.89
CA LEU A 319 17.51 -8.82 1.59
C LEU A 319 18.37 -8.48 2.80
N ASP A 320 19.65 -8.82 2.79
CA ASP A 320 20.65 -8.26 3.71
C ASP A 320 21.52 -7.25 2.96
N VAL A 321 21.19 -5.96 3.08
CA VAL A 321 21.87 -4.87 2.34
C VAL A 321 22.16 -3.69 3.26
N PRO A 322 23.28 -2.97 3.05
CA PRO A 322 23.72 -1.90 3.94
C PRO A 322 22.80 -0.67 3.90
N GLY A 323 22.05 -0.47 2.81
CA GLY A 323 21.16 0.67 2.64
C GLY A 323 19.97 0.33 1.75
N ARG A 324 18.83 0.95 2.03
CA ARG A 324 17.59 0.78 1.28
C ARG A 324 17.06 2.12 0.83
N LEU A 325 16.55 2.14 -0.39
CA LEU A 325 15.80 3.27 -0.90
C LEU A 325 14.55 3.48 -0.04
N ARG A 326 14.28 4.73 0.28
CA ARG A 326 13.02 5.18 0.87
C ARG A 326 12.31 6.05 -0.15
N TRP A 327 11.01 5.88 -0.27
CA TRP A 327 10.20 6.53 -1.29
C TRP A 327 8.83 6.87 -0.72
N ALA A 328 8.42 8.13 -0.80
CA ALA A 328 7.11 8.55 -0.31
C ALA A 328 6.06 8.34 -1.42
N PRO A 329 5.01 7.54 -1.22
CA PRO A 329 4.06 7.25 -2.30
C PRO A 329 3.27 8.47 -2.80
N HIS A 330 3.19 9.54 -2.01
CA HIS A 330 2.55 10.81 -2.41
C HIS A 330 3.50 11.73 -3.19
N ASP A 331 4.79 11.38 -3.35
CA ASP A 331 5.73 12.18 -4.15
C ASP A 331 5.22 12.31 -5.59
N GLY A 332 5.23 13.53 -6.12
CA GLY A 332 4.73 13.87 -7.45
C GLY A 332 3.20 13.98 -7.56
N CYS A 333 2.44 13.66 -6.50
CA CYS A 333 0.98 13.75 -6.48
C CYS A 333 0.46 15.19 -6.35
N ASP A 334 1.33 16.19 -6.32
CA ASP A 334 0.98 17.60 -6.58
C ASP A 334 0.37 17.73 -7.99
N ARG A 335 0.77 16.87 -8.94
CA ARG A 335 0.12 16.76 -10.25
C ARG A 335 -1.15 15.90 -10.15
N PRO A 336 -2.33 16.40 -10.59
CA PRO A 336 -3.58 15.65 -10.51
C PRO A 336 -3.55 14.30 -11.26
N GLY A 337 -2.89 14.25 -12.42
CA GLY A 337 -2.73 13.02 -13.20
C GLY A 337 -1.95 11.94 -12.43
N THR A 338 -0.80 12.31 -11.86
CA THR A 338 0.04 11.43 -11.05
C THR A 338 -0.70 10.96 -9.80
N ALA A 339 -1.47 11.82 -9.12
CA ALA A 339 -2.29 11.42 -7.97
C ALA A 339 -3.34 10.34 -8.34
N ARG A 340 -3.97 10.45 -9.52
CA ARG A 340 -4.92 9.44 -10.03
C ARG A 340 -4.22 8.12 -10.31
N ILE A 341 -3.11 8.14 -11.06
CA ILE A 341 -2.32 6.95 -11.41
C ILE A 341 -1.80 6.26 -10.14
N ARG A 342 -1.25 7.04 -9.19
CA ARG A 342 -0.75 6.53 -7.91
C ARG A 342 -1.84 5.86 -7.08
N ALA A 343 -3.01 6.48 -6.95
CA ALA A 343 -4.12 5.91 -6.21
C ALA A 343 -4.60 4.59 -6.83
N ALA A 344 -4.73 4.55 -8.16
CA ALA A 344 -5.09 3.34 -8.88
C ALA A 344 -4.04 2.23 -8.67
N ALA A 345 -2.75 2.55 -8.72
CA ALA A 345 -1.66 1.59 -8.52
C ALA A 345 -1.62 1.04 -7.08
N LEU A 346 -1.82 1.88 -6.06
CA LEU A 346 -1.90 1.44 -4.66
C LEU A 346 -3.08 0.50 -4.40
N LEU A 347 -4.22 0.73 -5.07
CA LEU A 347 -5.43 -0.09 -4.92
C LEU A 347 -5.50 -1.26 -5.90
N ALA A 348 -4.58 -1.35 -6.87
CA ALA A 348 -4.56 -2.38 -7.90
C ALA A 348 -4.56 -3.82 -7.35
N PRO A 349 -3.81 -4.15 -6.28
CA PRO A 349 -3.84 -5.50 -5.70
C PRO A 349 -5.23 -5.99 -5.28
N LEU A 350 -6.15 -5.09 -4.91
CA LEU A 350 -7.48 -5.44 -4.42
C LEU A 350 -8.58 -5.40 -5.50
N ARG A 351 -8.23 -5.02 -6.74
CA ARG A 351 -9.19 -4.88 -7.84
C ARG A 351 -9.91 -6.20 -8.13
N THR A 352 -11.20 -6.12 -8.50
CA THR A 352 -12.00 -7.28 -8.92
C THR A 352 -12.76 -7.01 -10.21
N ALA A 353 -13.24 -8.09 -10.82
CA ALA A 353 -14.10 -8.04 -12.01
C ALA A 353 -15.60 -7.96 -11.65
N ARG A 354 -15.95 -8.00 -10.36
CA ARG A 354 -17.34 -7.94 -9.90
C ARG A 354 -17.85 -6.50 -9.96
N ALA A 355 -18.96 -6.27 -10.63
CA ALA A 355 -19.45 -4.93 -10.94
C ALA A 355 -19.84 -4.12 -9.68
N ASP A 356 -20.41 -4.77 -8.68
CA ASP A 356 -20.77 -4.17 -7.38
C ASP A 356 -19.53 -3.74 -6.59
N GLU A 357 -18.49 -4.59 -6.57
CA GLU A 357 -17.20 -4.26 -5.95
C GLU A 357 -16.42 -3.20 -6.74
N ALA A 358 -16.59 -3.13 -8.07
CA ALA A 358 -15.92 -2.14 -8.92
C ALA A 358 -16.33 -0.70 -8.57
N ILE A 359 -17.61 -0.44 -8.30
CA ILE A 359 -18.10 0.88 -7.88
C ILE A 359 -17.46 1.32 -6.55
N VAL A 360 -17.28 0.37 -5.62
CA VAL A 360 -16.60 0.63 -4.34
C VAL A 360 -15.12 0.91 -4.57
N HIS A 361 -14.47 0.16 -5.46
CA HIS A 361 -13.07 0.38 -5.84
C HIS A 361 -12.85 1.76 -6.46
N ASP A 362 -13.70 2.18 -7.41
CA ASP A 362 -13.63 3.52 -8.02
C ASP A 362 -13.83 4.64 -7.00
N THR A 363 -14.71 4.41 -6.02
CA THR A 363 -14.90 5.33 -4.88
C THR A 363 -13.63 5.39 -4.01
N ALA A 364 -12.98 4.25 -3.76
CA ALA A 364 -11.72 4.19 -3.03
C ALA A 364 -10.59 4.92 -3.77
N VAL A 365 -10.49 4.75 -5.09
CA VAL A 365 -9.53 5.49 -5.94
C VAL A 365 -9.78 6.99 -5.82
N THR A 366 -11.04 7.43 -5.84
CA THR A 366 -11.42 8.84 -5.70
C THR A 366 -11.05 9.42 -4.34
N LEU A 367 -11.32 8.71 -3.24
CA LEU A 367 -10.90 9.14 -1.91
C LEU A 367 -9.38 9.21 -1.80
N LEU A 368 -8.69 8.15 -2.22
CA LEU A 368 -7.24 8.04 -2.09
C LEU A 368 -6.49 9.08 -2.93
N ARG A 369 -6.90 9.35 -4.18
CA ARG A 369 -6.26 10.39 -5.00
C ARG A 369 -6.38 11.77 -4.37
N CYS A 370 -7.53 12.10 -3.79
CA CYS A 370 -7.75 13.40 -3.16
C CYS A 370 -6.86 13.54 -1.93
N TRP A 371 -6.71 12.48 -1.12
CA TRP A 371 -5.80 12.49 0.02
C TRP A 371 -4.33 12.51 -0.35
N LEU A 372 -3.90 11.78 -1.38
CA LEU A 372 -2.52 11.83 -1.87
C LEU A 372 -2.17 13.24 -2.38
N HIS A 373 -3.06 13.83 -3.17
CA HIS A 373 -2.89 15.17 -3.70
C HIS A 373 -2.89 16.23 -2.59
N ALA A 374 -3.84 16.16 -1.65
CA ALA A 374 -3.87 17.06 -0.49
C ALA A 374 -2.60 16.95 0.37
N ALA A 375 -2.05 15.75 0.54
CA ALA A 375 -0.79 15.57 1.27
C ALA A 375 0.38 16.19 0.52
N ALA A 376 0.44 16.04 -0.81
CA ALA A 376 1.51 16.56 -1.64
C ALA A 376 1.52 18.09 -1.71
N VAL A 377 0.37 18.75 -1.96
CA VAL A 377 0.30 20.22 -2.07
C VAL A 377 0.57 20.92 -0.72
N ASP A 378 0.07 20.37 0.39
CA ASP A 378 0.29 20.93 1.74
C ASP A 378 1.63 20.46 2.37
N GLY A 379 2.49 19.75 1.63
CA GLY A 379 3.80 19.28 2.09
C GLY A 379 3.74 18.34 3.31
N ARG A 380 2.64 17.59 3.47
CA ARG A 380 2.45 16.68 4.61
C ARG A 380 3.09 15.32 4.36
N PRO A 381 3.66 14.67 5.38
CA PRO A 381 4.24 13.33 5.23
C PRO A 381 3.16 12.29 4.90
N PHE A 382 3.56 11.22 4.20
CA PHE A 382 2.65 10.17 3.72
C PHE A 382 1.74 9.57 4.81
N ARG A 383 2.24 9.43 6.04
CA ARG A 383 1.47 8.96 7.20
C ARG A 383 0.18 9.75 7.46
N GLN A 384 0.08 10.99 6.97
CA GLN A 384 -1.14 11.78 7.09
C GLN A 384 -2.30 11.15 6.31
N VAL A 385 -2.03 10.52 5.18
CA VAL A 385 -3.06 9.82 4.38
C VAL A 385 -3.73 8.72 5.21
N GLN A 386 -2.95 7.96 6.00
CA GLN A 386 -3.49 6.95 6.91
C GLN A 386 -4.40 7.57 7.99
N ARG A 387 -4.05 8.75 8.50
CA ARG A 387 -4.87 9.48 9.47
C ARG A 387 -6.20 9.96 8.86
N TRP A 388 -6.19 10.41 7.61
CA TRP A 388 -7.41 10.80 6.90
C TRP A 388 -8.30 9.61 6.56
N ALA A 389 -7.70 8.49 6.13
CA ALA A 389 -8.41 7.25 5.83
C ALA A 389 -9.08 6.58 7.04
N ALA A 390 -8.60 6.87 8.25
CA ALA A 390 -9.23 6.42 9.50
C ALA A 390 -10.61 7.08 9.76
N GLY A 391 -10.93 8.19 9.10
CA GLY A 391 -12.22 8.89 9.19
C GLY A 391 -12.33 9.89 10.35
N GLY A 392 -13.56 10.34 10.61
CA GLY A 392 -13.87 11.33 11.63
C GLY A 392 -13.47 12.77 11.25
N ALA A 393 -13.21 13.62 12.25
CA ALA A 393 -12.88 15.03 12.03
C ALA A 393 -11.63 15.25 11.15
N ALA A 394 -10.69 14.30 11.16
CA ALA A 394 -9.48 14.38 10.36
C ALA A 394 -9.79 14.37 8.85
N ALA A 395 -10.86 13.71 8.38
CA ALA A 395 -11.20 13.67 6.96
C ALA A 395 -11.53 15.08 6.40
N GLY A 396 -12.11 15.96 7.24
CA GLY A 396 -12.39 17.35 6.88
C GLY A 396 -11.14 18.20 6.68
N ASP A 397 -10.00 17.83 7.29
CA ASP A 397 -8.73 18.55 7.09
C ASP A 397 -8.27 18.50 5.63
N ALA A 398 -8.42 17.35 4.95
CA ALA A 398 -8.06 17.21 3.56
C ALA A 398 -8.95 18.06 2.64
N VAL A 399 -10.26 18.11 2.91
CA VAL A 399 -11.20 18.97 2.19
C VAL A 399 -10.79 20.45 2.33
N ARG A 400 -10.44 20.86 3.56
CA ARG A 400 -9.95 22.22 3.83
C ARG A 400 -8.69 22.53 3.02
N VAL A 401 -7.69 21.65 3.05
CA VAL A 401 -6.45 21.79 2.27
C VAL A 401 -6.77 22.00 0.78
N LEU A 402 -7.56 21.10 0.18
CA LEU A 402 -7.91 21.19 -1.24
C LEU A 402 -8.76 22.41 -1.60
N ARG A 403 -9.41 23.04 -0.63
CA ARG A 403 -10.22 24.26 -0.84
C ARG A 403 -9.39 25.54 -0.75
N THR A 404 -8.33 25.53 0.05
CA THR A 404 -7.53 26.74 0.34
C THR A 404 -6.23 26.83 -0.43
N ASP A 405 -5.66 25.68 -0.81
CA ASP A 405 -4.41 25.64 -1.55
C ASP A 405 -4.62 26.03 -3.02
N ARG A 406 -3.72 26.85 -3.58
CA ARG A 406 -3.82 27.38 -4.95
C ARG A 406 -3.42 26.35 -6.00
N ASP A 407 -2.56 25.41 -5.63
CA ASP A 407 -2.08 24.35 -6.52
C ASP A 407 -2.98 23.11 -6.45
N ALA A 408 -4.03 23.15 -5.62
CA ALA A 408 -5.03 22.09 -5.56
C ALA A 408 -5.86 21.99 -6.85
N ALA A 409 -6.11 20.75 -7.27
CA ALA A 409 -6.93 20.43 -8.42
C ALA A 409 -8.35 21.01 -8.28
N SER A 410 -8.76 21.79 -9.28
CA SER A 410 -10.10 22.40 -9.30
C SER A 410 -11.21 21.34 -9.17
N GLY A 411 -12.18 21.63 -8.30
CA GLY A 411 -13.34 20.76 -8.05
C GLY A 411 -13.09 19.56 -7.12
N TRP A 412 -11.84 19.19 -6.82
CA TRP A 412 -11.55 17.99 -6.02
C TRP A 412 -11.95 18.12 -4.55
N SER A 413 -11.97 19.34 -4.00
CA SER A 413 -12.49 19.60 -2.65
C SER A 413 -13.98 19.26 -2.54
N GLY A 414 -14.80 19.75 -3.48
CA GLY A 414 -16.23 19.45 -3.55
C GLY A 414 -16.51 17.99 -3.89
N GLU A 415 -15.69 17.38 -4.76
CA GLU A 415 -15.79 15.95 -5.06
C GLU A 415 -15.49 15.08 -3.83
N LEU A 416 -14.42 15.39 -3.09
CA LEU A 416 -14.10 14.70 -1.84
C LEU A 416 -15.23 14.86 -0.81
N GLU A 417 -15.75 16.07 -0.62
CA GLU A 417 -16.86 16.36 0.28
C GLU A 417 -18.13 15.60 -0.11
N SER A 418 -18.45 15.55 -1.41
CA SER A 418 -19.58 14.77 -1.95
C SER A 418 -19.45 13.28 -1.61
N VAL A 419 -18.30 12.67 -1.86
CA VAL A 419 -18.07 11.24 -1.56
C VAL A 419 -18.11 10.97 -0.05
N LEU A 420 -17.61 11.88 0.77
CA LEU A 420 -17.61 11.73 2.24
C LEU A 420 -19.02 11.81 2.85
N HIS A 421 -19.99 12.46 2.19
CA HIS A 421 -21.33 12.70 2.75
C HIS A 421 -22.49 11.99 2.03
N ALA A 422 -22.42 11.75 0.71
CA ALA A 422 -23.57 11.32 -0.08
C ALA A 422 -23.96 9.83 0.07
N HIS A 423 -22.97 8.93 0.22
CA HIS A 423 -23.19 7.48 0.21
C HIS A 423 -22.44 6.79 1.35
N PRO A 424 -23.01 6.72 2.58
CA PRO A 424 -22.27 6.24 3.76
C PRO A 424 -21.79 4.79 3.62
N GLU A 425 -22.63 3.87 3.14
CA GLU A 425 -22.25 2.46 2.98
C GLU A 425 -21.11 2.28 1.96
N ARG A 426 -21.23 2.93 0.79
CA ARG A 426 -20.20 2.89 -0.26
C ARG A 426 -18.89 3.53 0.21
N ARG A 427 -18.98 4.67 0.90
CA ARG A 427 -17.84 5.35 1.52
C ARG A 427 -17.16 4.46 2.55
N ASP A 428 -17.92 3.83 3.44
CA ASP A 428 -17.36 3.00 4.52
C ASP A 428 -16.67 1.76 3.95
N ALA A 429 -17.24 1.13 2.92
CA ALA A 429 -16.62 0.04 2.18
C ALA A 429 -15.34 0.48 1.44
N ALA A 430 -15.37 1.64 0.77
CA ALA A 430 -14.20 2.22 0.09
C ALA A 430 -13.07 2.55 1.08
N GLN A 431 -13.41 3.15 2.22
CA GLN A 431 -12.46 3.41 3.30
C GLN A 431 -11.90 2.13 3.91
N ALA A 432 -12.69 1.04 3.96
CA ALA A 432 -12.18 -0.26 4.40
C ALA A 432 -11.09 -0.80 3.46
N LEU A 433 -11.26 -0.67 2.14
CA LEU A 433 -10.21 -1.02 1.16
C LEU A 433 -8.95 -0.18 1.38
N ILE A 434 -9.10 1.13 1.59
CA ILE A 434 -7.95 2.03 1.82
C ILE A 434 -7.26 1.68 3.14
N ARG A 435 -8.01 1.41 4.21
CA ARG A 435 -7.39 0.95 5.47
C ARG A 435 -6.64 -0.36 5.30
N HIS A 436 -7.14 -1.28 4.48
CA HIS A 436 -6.45 -2.54 4.21
C HIS A 436 -5.13 -2.34 3.45
N ILE A 437 -5.08 -1.51 2.40
CA ILE A 437 -3.81 -1.22 1.71
C ILE A 437 -2.79 -0.43 2.55
N LEU A 438 -3.26 0.30 3.56
CA LEU A 438 -2.40 1.07 4.48
C LEU A 438 -2.06 0.32 5.76
N GLU A 439 -2.68 -0.84 6.02
CA GLU A 439 -2.39 -1.71 7.16
C GLU A 439 -0.90 -2.06 7.31
N PRO A 440 -0.13 -2.34 6.23
CA PRO A 440 1.30 -2.62 6.33
C PRO A 440 2.13 -1.49 6.97
N LEU A 441 1.64 -0.24 6.94
CA LEU A 441 2.33 0.91 7.57
C LEU A 441 2.38 0.83 9.11
N ASN A 442 1.63 -0.09 9.72
CA ASN A 442 1.74 -0.37 11.16
C ASN A 442 3.14 -0.89 11.51
N SER A 443 3.79 -1.59 10.58
CA SER A 443 5.18 -2.01 10.70
C SER A 443 6.13 -0.81 10.57
N VAL A 444 7.07 -0.68 11.52
CA VAL A 444 8.04 0.43 11.55
C VAL A 444 8.89 0.47 10.27
N HIS A 445 9.40 -0.69 9.83
CA HIS A 445 10.26 -0.80 8.64
C HIS A 445 9.54 -0.36 7.35
N ILE A 446 8.28 -0.75 7.16
CA ILE A 446 7.48 -0.33 6.00
C ILE A 446 7.17 1.18 6.04
N ARG A 447 6.86 1.71 7.23
CA ARG A 447 6.63 3.16 7.42
C ARG A 447 7.88 3.98 7.17
N ASP A 448 9.04 3.50 7.60
CA ASP A 448 10.34 4.14 7.34
C ASP A 448 10.67 4.09 5.84
N ALA A 449 10.34 3.00 5.14
CA ALA A 449 10.46 2.90 3.68
C ALA A 449 9.61 3.95 2.94
N CYS A 450 8.52 4.43 3.56
CA CYS A 450 7.67 5.50 3.02
C CYS A 450 8.11 6.92 3.39
N THR A 451 9.24 7.07 4.09
CA THR A 451 9.70 8.35 4.65
C THR A 451 11.13 8.65 4.18
N PRO A 452 11.30 9.19 2.95
CA PRO A 452 12.61 9.53 2.43
C PRO A 452 13.29 10.61 3.29
N ALA A 453 14.62 10.53 3.38
CA ALA A 453 15.42 11.63 3.91
C ALA A 453 15.40 12.80 2.91
N LYS A 454 15.62 14.03 3.39
CA LYS A 454 15.61 15.24 2.55
C LYS A 454 16.54 15.18 1.32
N SER A 455 17.57 14.34 1.35
CA SER A 455 18.57 14.16 0.28
C SER A 455 18.73 12.69 -0.15
N GLY A 456 17.76 11.81 0.15
CA GLY A 456 17.93 10.35 -0.01
C GLY A 456 16.79 9.63 -0.73
N GLY A 457 15.99 10.36 -1.51
CA GLY A 457 14.95 9.77 -2.37
C GLY A 457 15.51 9.30 -3.72
N LEU A 458 14.67 8.62 -4.51
CA LEU A 458 14.99 8.23 -5.88
C LEU A 458 14.78 9.44 -6.79
N ASP A 459 15.87 10.07 -7.23
CA ASP A 459 15.81 11.03 -8.32
C ASP A 459 15.79 10.29 -9.66
N MET A 460 14.65 10.31 -10.33
CA MET A 460 14.42 9.55 -11.55
C MET A 460 15.23 10.04 -12.75
N GLU A 461 15.50 11.34 -12.82
CA GLU A 461 16.27 11.92 -13.94
C GLU A 461 17.74 11.49 -13.84
N SER A 462 18.33 11.62 -12.66
CA SER A 462 19.68 11.13 -12.38
C SER A 462 19.78 9.61 -12.52
N PHE A 463 18.81 8.86 -11.98
CA PHE A 463 18.74 7.41 -12.13
C PHE A 463 18.80 6.96 -13.60
N ALA A 464 18.04 7.61 -14.49
CA ALA A 464 18.00 7.26 -15.89
C ALA A 464 19.30 7.65 -16.61
N ALA A 465 19.80 8.86 -16.37
CA ALA A 465 21.03 9.37 -16.99
C ALA A 465 22.28 8.55 -16.58
N GLU A 466 22.33 8.09 -15.32
CA GLU A 466 23.45 7.34 -14.76
C GLU A 466 23.36 5.82 -14.99
N ARG A 467 22.45 5.35 -15.84
CA ARG A 467 22.22 3.90 -16.11
C ARG A 467 21.94 3.10 -14.82
N GLY A 468 21.21 3.72 -13.90
CA GLY A 468 20.90 3.17 -12.59
C GLY A 468 20.12 1.87 -12.64
N THR A 469 20.20 1.10 -11.57
CA THR A 469 19.46 -0.16 -11.38
C THR A 469 18.58 -0.07 -10.15
N LEU A 470 17.28 -0.31 -10.31
CA LEU A 470 16.32 -0.32 -9.21
C LEU A 470 15.80 -1.74 -8.99
N TYR A 471 16.17 -2.35 -7.87
CA TYR A 471 15.53 -3.58 -7.39
C TYR A 471 14.32 -3.23 -6.55
N VAL A 472 13.16 -3.75 -6.94
CA VAL A 472 11.90 -3.71 -6.19
C VAL A 472 11.66 -5.12 -5.67
N VAL A 473 11.91 -5.30 -4.37
CA VAL A 473 11.93 -6.62 -3.73
C VAL A 473 10.67 -6.81 -2.92
N GLY A 474 10.04 -7.98 -3.08
CA GLY A 474 8.77 -8.27 -2.44
C GLY A 474 8.51 -9.74 -2.23
N GLU A 475 7.55 -10.02 -1.35
CA GLU A 475 7.00 -11.35 -1.18
C GLU A 475 6.10 -11.70 -2.36
N ARG A 476 6.02 -13.00 -2.65
CA ARG A 476 5.17 -13.53 -3.70
C ARG A 476 3.79 -13.87 -3.11
N ILE A 477 2.80 -13.06 -3.43
CA ILE A 477 1.45 -13.12 -2.85
C ILE A 477 0.43 -13.45 -3.95
N GLU A 478 -0.17 -14.63 -3.87
CA GLU A 478 -1.21 -15.06 -4.82
C GLU A 478 -2.56 -14.45 -4.49
N ASP A 479 -2.94 -14.46 -3.21
CA ASP A 479 -4.20 -13.92 -2.72
C ASP A 479 -3.96 -12.66 -1.85
N PRO A 480 -4.01 -11.47 -2.46
CA PRO A 480 -3.77 -10.23 -1.75
C PRO A 480 -4.90 -9.87 -0.77
N ARG A 481 -6.07 -10.53 -0.83
CA ARG A 481 -7.18 -10.24 0.11
C ARG A 481 -6.93 -10.79 1.50
N SER A 482 -6.16 -11.87 1.61
CA SER A 482 -5.81 -12.47 2.90
C SER A 482 -4.54 -11.86 3.49
N HIS A 483 -3.56 -11.53 2.65
CA HIS A 483 -2.32 -10.87 3.07
C HIS A 483 -1.76 -10.00 1.96
N LEU A 484 -1.62 -8.69 2.20
CA LEU A 484 -1.10 -7.74 1.19
C LEU A 484 0.42 -7.57 1.22
N GLY A 485 1.07 -7.82 2.36
CA GLY A 485 2.47 -7.46 2.56
C GLY A 485 2.76 -6.02 2.12
N ALA A 486 3.89 -5.80 1.44
CA ALA A 486 4.20 -4.50 0.85
C ALA A 486 3.70 -4.32 -0.61
N MET A 487 2.93 -5.27 -1.16
CA MET A 487 2.52 -5.28 -2.58
C MET A 487 1.94 -3.95 -3.08
N PRO A 488 1.06 -3.22 -2.35
CA PRO A 488 0.58 -1.91 -2.78
C PRO A 488 1.70 -0.90 -3.07
N LEU A 489 2.72 -0.86 -2.20
CA LEU A 489 3.85 0.05 -2.33
C LEU A 489 4.76 -0.33 -3.51
N LEU A 490 5.03 -1.63 -3.68
CA LEU A 490 5.82 -2.13 -4.81
C LEU A 490 5.12 -1.82 -6.14
N THR A 491 3.83 -2.10 -6.22
CA THR A 491 2.99 -1.79 -7.40
C THR A 491 3.01 -0.31 -7.71
N ALA A 492 2.83 0.53 -6.69
CA ALA A 492 2.86 1.98 -6.83
C ALA A 492 4.22 2.49 -7.30
N LEU A 493 5.33 2.00 -6.75
CA LEU A 493 6.67 2.43 -7.16
C LEU A 493 6.97 2.06 -8.62
N VAL A 494 6.72 0.80 -9.02
CA VAL A 494 6.94 0.38 -10.41
C VAL A 494 6.05 1.18 -11.36
N SER A 495 4.78 1.41 -11.02
CA SER A 495 3.89 2.29 -11.80
C SER A 495 4.43 3.72 -11.90
N SER A 496 5.08 4.25 -10.84
CA SER A 496 5.74 5.55 -10.86
C SER A 496 6.84 5.62 -11.91
N VAL A 497 7.66 4.56 -11.97
CA VAL A 497 8.81 4.51 -12.87
C VAL A 497 8.34 4.37 -14.33
N VAL A 498 7.29 3.59 -14.56
CA VAL A 498 6.64 3.49 -15.89
C VAL A 498 6.08 4.84 -16.34
N GLU A 499 5.32 5.53 -15.47
CA GLU A 499 4.78 6.87 -15.77
C GLU A 499 5.91 7.87 -16.08
N HIS A 500 6.97 7.88 -15.28
CA HIS A 500 8.10 8.76 -15.48
C HIS A 500 8.83 8.45 -16.80
N GLY A 501 9.12 7.18 -17.08
CA GLY A 501 9.79 6.76 -18.32
C GLY A 501 8.99 7.15 -19.57
N ARG A 502 7.66 7.02 -19.55
CA ARG A 502 6.80 7.48 -20.66
C ARG A 502 6.86 8.99 -20.85
N ARG A 503 6.84 9.77 -19.77
CA ARG A 503 6.96 11.24 -19.85
C ARG A 503 8.33 11.65 -20.42
N MET A 504 9.40 11.01 -19.99
CA MET A 504 10.75 11.27 -20.53
C MET A 504 10.82 10.89 -22.01
N ALA A 505 10.26 9.74 -22.42
CA ALA A 505 10.22 9.32 -23.82
C ALA A 505 9.46 10.35 -24.69
N ALA A 506 8.28 10.79 -24.23
CA ALA A 506 7.48 11.79 -24.95
C ALA A 506 8.16 13.16 -25.06
N GLY A 507 8.99 13.52 -24.07
CA GLY A 507 9.79 14.75 -24.09
C GLY A 507 11.12 14.64 -24.85
N SER A 508 11.54 13.44 -25.24
CA SER A 508 12.76 13.19 -26.00
C SER A 508 12.59 13.65 -27.47
N PRO A 509 13.63 14.24 -28.10
CA PRO A 509 13.58 14.61 -29.52
C PRO A 509 13.21 13.45 -30.46
N ALA A 510 13.56 12.23 -30.09
CA ALA A 510 13.26 11.02 -30.86
C ALA A 510 11.91 10.37 -30.48
N GLY A 511 11.18 10.91 -29.50
CA GLY A 511 9.96 10.31 -28.95
C GLY A 511 10.19 9.00 -28.20
N ARG A 512 11.45 8.67 -27.88
CA ARG A 512 11.88 7.44 -27.22
C ARG A 512 13.09 7.65 -26.33
N LEU A 513 13.28 6.77 -25.36
CA LEU A 513 14.48 6.74 -24.51
C LEU A 513 15.65 6.06 -25.22
N ASP A 514 16.81 6.71 -25.14
CA ASP A 514 18.10 6.19 -25.58
C ASP A 514 19.21 6.68 -24.63
N PRO A 515 19.84 5.81 -23.82
CA PRO A 515 19.62 4.36 -23.75
C PRO A 515 18.23 3.97 -23.20
N PRO A 516 17.72 2.76 -23.51
CA PRO A 516 16.38 2.34 -23.09
C PRO A 516 16.30 2.11 -21.58
N LEU A 517 15.13 2.39 -20.99
CA LEU A 517 14.79 1.99 -19.62
C LEU A 517 14.15 0.61 -19.63
N THR A 518 14.94 -0.41 -19.30
CA THR A 518 14.51 -1.80 -19.37
C THR A 518 13.72 -2.21 -18.12
N PHE A 519 12.60 -2.90 -18.31
CA PHE A 519 11.82 -3.49 -17.22
C PHE A 519 11.98 -5.01 -17.23
N VAL A 520 12.61 -5.56 -16.18
CA VAL A 520 12.70 -7.00 -15.94
C VAL A 520 11.76 -7.33 -14.77
N LEU A 521 10.53 -7.70 -15.11
CA LEU A 521 9.43 -7.79 -14.17
C LEU A 521 9.18 -9.25 -13.78
N ASP A 522 10.02 -9.80 -12.88
CA ASP A 522 9.86 -11.17 -12.37
C ASP A 522 8.63 -11.26 -11.45
N ASP A 523 7.81 -12.30 -11.69
CA ASP A 523 6.59 -12.61 -10.96
C ASP A 523 5.63 -11.44 -10.75
N ILE A 524 5.53 -10.58 -11.77
CA ILE A 524 4.86 -9.29 -11.68
C ILE A 524 3.41 -9.38 -11.16
N ALA A 525 2.68 -10.43 -11.52
CA ALA A 525 1.30 -10.64 -11.10
C ALA A 525 1.13 -10.93 -9.60
N ALA A 526 2.13 -11.55 -8.97
CA ALA A 526 2.12 -11.92 -7.55
C ALA A 526 2.99 -11.00 -6.68
N LEU A 527 3.74 -10.07 -7.28
CA LEU A 527 4.64 -9.17 -6.56
C LEU A 527 4.20 -7.71 -6.66
N ALA A 528 3.89 -7.24 -7.87
CA ALA A 528 3.55 -5.84 -8.13
C ALA A 528 2.63 -5.72 -9.36
N PRO A 529 1.32 -6.04 -9.26
CA PRO A 529 0.40 -6.04 -10.41
C PRO A 529 0.13 -4.61 -10.93
N VAL A 530 1.07 -4.07 -11.72
CA VAL A 530 1.02 -2.70 -12.28
C VAL A 530 -0.18 -2.55 -13.22
N PRO A 531 -1.11 -1.61 -12.99
CA PRO A 531 -2.30 -1.42 -13.83
C PRO A 531 -1.98 -1.23 -15.32
N ASP A 532 -0.95 -0.43 -15.62
CA ASP A 532 -0.58 -0.03 -16.99
C ASP A 532 0.29 -1.04 -17.73
N LEU A 533 0.52 -2.22 -17.15
CA LEU A 533 1.33 -3.28 -17.79
C LEU A 533 0.83 -3.64 -19.21
N PRO A 534 -0.48 -3.75 -19.51
CA PRO A 534 -0.94 -4.03 -20.87
C PRO A 534 -0.48 -2.98 -21.88
N ALA A 535 -0.60 -1.69 -21.54
CA ALA A 535 -0.13 -0.60 -22.40
C ALA A 535 1.40 -0.56 -22.49
N LEU A 536 2.11 -0.92 -21.40
CA LEU A 536 3.57 -1.01 -21.40
C LEU A 536 4.05 -2.12 -22.35
N LEU A 537 3.34 -3.25 -22.42
CA LEU A 537 3.65 -4.32 -23.36
C LEU A 537 3.33 -3.93 -24.81
N ALA A 538 2.21 -3.24 -25.04
CA ALA A 538 1.80 -2.84 -26.39
C ALA A 538 2.70 -1.76 -27.01
N GLU A 539 3.09 -0.75 -26.22
CA GLU A 539 3.71 0.48 -26.74
C GLU A 539 5.13 0.70 -26.22
N GLY A 540 5.56 -0.07 -25.20
CA GLY A 540 6.82 0.17 -24.50
C GLY A 540 8.04 0.04 -25.39
N HIS A 541 8.06 -0.89 -26.35
CA HIS A 541 9.18 -1.04 -27.27
C HIS A 541 9.46 0.24 -28.07
N ALA A 542 8.41 0.85 -28.64
CA ALA A 542 8.52 2.08 -29.42
C ALA A 542 9.03 3.27 -28.59
N ALA A 543 8.61 3.36 -27.32
CA ALA A 543 9.01 4.41 -26.39
C ALA A 543 10.42 4.22 -25.77
N GLY A 544 11.12 3.12 -26.05
CA GLY A 544 12.39 2.80 -25.39
C GLY A 544 12.22 2.27 -23.96
N LEU A 545 11.08 1.60 -23.69
CA LEU A 545 10.71 0.95 -22.44
C LEU A 545 10.54 -0.58 -22.64
N PRO A 546 11.56 -1.29 -23.15
CA PRO A 546 11.45 -2.73 -23.41
C PRO A 546 11.20 -3.48 -22.09
N THR A 547 10.33 -4.49 -22.14
CA THR A 547 9.75 -5.09 -20.94
C THR A 547 9.73 -6.61 -21.04
N LEU A 548 10.35 -7.29 -20.09
CA LEU A 548 10.19 -8.73 -19.86
C LEU A 548 9.23 -8.93 -18.69
N ALA A 549 7.99 -9.31 -18.97
CA ALA A 549 7.00 -9.65 -17.95
C ALA A 549 6.97 -11.16 -17.71
N VAL A 550 7.37 -11.60 -16.51
CA VAL A 550 7.37 -13.02 -16.13
C VAL A 550 6.08 -13.35 -15.39
N LEU A 551 5.36 -14.34 -15.91
CA LEU A 551 4.09 -14.83 -15.39
C LEU A 551 4.19 -16.31 -15.09
N ARG A 552 3.43 -16.77 -14.10
CA ARG A 552 3.34 -18.22 -13.83
C ARG A 552 2.36 -18.91 -14.76
N SER A 553 1.25 -18.24 -15.06
CA SER A 553 0.24 -18.77 -15.96
C SER A 553 -0.63 -17.68 -16.59
N PRO A 554 -1.31 -17.97 -17.71
CA PRO A 554 -2.29 -17.06 -18.33
C PRO A 554 -3.49 -16.74 -17.43
N GLU A 555 -3.92 -17.70 -16.61
CA GLU A 555 -5.03 -17.52 -15.66
C GLU A 555 -4.67 -16.47 -14.61
N GLN A 556 -3.44 -16.50 -14.11
CA GLN A 556 -2.93 -15.49 -13.19
C GLN A 556 -2.93 -14.09 -13.81
N GLY A 557 -2.48 -13.98 -15.06
CA GLY A 557 -2.55 -12.72 -15.82
C GLY A 557 -3.99 -12.23 -16.00
N THR A 558 -4.89 -13.11 -16.40
CA THR A 558 -6.31 -12.76 -16.62
C THR A 558 -6.99 -12.34 -15.31
N ALA A 559 -6.69 -12.99 -14.19
CA ALA A 559 -7.23 -12.63 -12.89
C ALA A 559 -6.85 -11.21 -12.46
N ARG A 560 -5.63 -10.76 -12.80
CA ARG A 560 -5.12 -9.43 -12.40
C ARG A 560 -5.51 -8.32 -13.36
N TRP A 561 -5.38 -8.53 -14.67
CA TRP A 561 -5.61 -7.49 -15.67
C TRP A 561 -6.98 -7.56 -16.35
N GLN A 562 -7.73 -8.66 -16.17
CA GLN A 562 -9.04 -8.89 -16.80
C GLN A 562 -8.99 -8.87 -18.34
N SER A 563 -7.80 -9.03 -18.89
CA SER A 563 -7.50 -9.08 -20.32
C SER A 563 -6.30 -10.00 -20.55
N PRO A 564 -6.21 -10.67 -21.72
CA PRO A 564 -5.09 -11.54 -22.05
C PRO A 564 -3.82 -10.73 -22.34
N LEU A 565 -3.06 -10.38 -21.30
CA LEU A 565 -1.93 -9.43 -21.39
C LEU A 565 -0.84 -9.87 -22.39
N TRP A 566 -0.68 -11.17 -22.61
CA TRP A 566 0.29 -11.74 -23.55
C TRP A 566 -0.06 -11.43 -25.01
N GLN A 567 -1.29 -11.04 -25.32
CA GLN A 567 -1.65 -10.57 -26.66
C GLN A 567 -1.06 -9.20 -26.97
N GLN A 568 -0.76 -8.41 -25.94
CA GLN A 568 -0.17 -7.07 -26.07
C GLN A 568 1.35 -7.10 -26.21
N ALA A 569 2.01 -8.19 -25.83
CA ALA A 569 3.47 -8.31 -25.95
C ALA A 569 3.88 -8.62 -27.40
N ASP A 570 5.03 -8.08 -27.82
CA ASP A 570 5.63 -8.35 -29.13
C ASP A 570 5.90 -9.85 -29.31
N MET A 571 6.33 -10.52 -28.23
CA MET A 571 6.69 -11.93 -28.21
C MET A 571 6.14 -12.66 -26.98
N ARG A 572 5.74 -13.91 -27.19
CA ARG A 572 5.26 -14.83 -26.14
C ARG A 572 6.29 -15.94 -25.99
N LEU A 573 6.71 -16.21 -24.77
CA LEU A 573 7.78 -17.16 -24.48
C LEU A 573 7.30 -18.16 -23.43
N ALA A 574 7.76 -19.40 -23.52
CA ALA A 574 7.53 -20.43 -22.52
C ALA A 574 8.87 -21.07 -22.12
N LEU A 575 9.19 -21.07 -20.83
CA LEU A 575 10.42 -21.66 -20.31
C LEU A 575 10.24 -23.15 -20.03
N GLY A 576 10.89 -23.99 -20.84
CA GLY A 576 10.82 -25.44 -20.75
C GLY A 576 9.60 -26.05 -21.44
N ASP A 577 9.75 -27.31 -21.88
CA ASP A 577 8.72 -28.01 -22.66
C ASP A 577 7.44 -28.22 -21.84
N ALA A 578 7.54 -28.57 -20.55
CA ALA A 578 6.37 -28.77 -19.70
C ALA A 578 5.50 -27.51 -19.55
N THR A 579 6.12 -26.32 -19.45
CA THR A 579 5.37 -25.06 -19.40
C THR A 579 4.75 -24.75 -20.76
N ALA A 580 5.49 -24.95 -21.85
CA ALA A 580 4.97 -24.73 -23.20
C ALA A 580 3.77 -25.64 -23.52
N ASP A 581 3.85 -26.92 -23.16
CA ASP A 581 2.80 -27.90 -23.41
C ASP A 581 1.56 -27.71 -22.51
N ALA A 582 1.74 -27.05 -21.35
CA ALA A 582 0.64 -26.71 -20.43
C ALA A 582 -0.09 -25.40 -20.79
N LEU A 583 0.42 -24.61 -21.74
CA LEU A 583 -0.24 -23.37 -22.13
C LEU A 583 -1.57 -23.64 -22.84
N PRO A 584 -2.63 -22.88 -22.52
CA PRO A 584 -3.91 -23.01 -23.19
C PRO A 584 -3.78 -22.57 -24.66
N PRO A 585 -4.63 -23.08 -25.56
CA PRO A 585 -4.65 -22.69 -26.98
C PRO A 585 -4.79 -21.18 -27.22
N ALA A 586 -5.29 -20.42 -26.23
CA ALA A 586 -5.42 -18.97 -26.26
C ALA A 586 -4.08 -18.20 -26.13
N VAL A 587 -2.96 -18.90 -25.90
CA VAL A 587 -1.60 -18.38 -26.03
C VAL A 587 -0.95 -19.02 -27.27
N PRO A 588 -1.43 -18.73 -28.49
CA PRO A 588 -0.84 -19.29 -29.69
C PRO A 588 0.60 -18.78 -29.85
N ASP A 589 1.44 -19.62 -30.47
CA ASP A 589 2.78 -19.28 -30.94
C ASP A 589 3.81 -18.87 -29.85
N ALA A 590 3.64 -19.38 -28.62
CA ALA A 590 4.65 -19.20 -27.58
C ALA A 590 5.95 -19.91 -27.97
N VAL A 591 7.04 -19.14 -28.08
CA VAL A 591 8.37 -19.66 -28.41
C VAL A 591 8.93 -20.41 -27.21
N ARG A 592 9.41 -21.63 -27.45
CA ARG A 592 10.00 -22.48 -26.42
C ARG A 592 11.45 -22.08 -26.16
N ILE A 593 11.76 -21.79 -24.90
CA ILE A 593 13.13 -21.60 -24.41
C ILE A 593 13.55 -22.90 -23.71
N ARG A 594 14.56 -23.58 -24.27
CA ARG A 594 15.03 -24.90 -23.81
C ARG A 594 16.17 -24.83 -22.82
#